data_AF-A0A7V7DA43-F1
#
_entry.id   AF-A0A7V7DA43-F1
#
_cell.length_a   1.000
_cell.length_b   1.000
_cell.length_c   1.000
_cell.angle_alpha   90.00
_cell.angle_beta   90.00
_cell.angle_gamma   90.00
#
_symmetry.space_group_name_H-M   'P 1'
#
loop_
_entity.id
_entity.type
_entity.pdbx_description
1 polymer ?
#
loop_
_entity_poly.entity_id
_entity_poly.type
_entity_poly.pdbx_seq_one_letter_code
_entity_poly.pdbx_strand_id
1 'polypeptide(L)' 'MNTKLTLRMDEAIVRKAKMEARRRGKSVSRMVAEFIESVSSRPDSEKVLPPTTASLVGILKGQEISEDDYKAHLREKYL' A
#
# COMPACT_ATOMS: atom_id res chain seq x y z
N MET A 1 17.56 -9.29 -18.33
CA MET A 1 18.74 -8.48 -18.71
C MET A 1 18.95 -7.40 -17.67
N ASN A 2 20.18 -7.12 -17.27
CA ASN A 2 20.49 -6.00 -16.37
C ASN A 2 20.93 -4.79 -17.22
N THR A 3 20.21 -3.67 -17.12
CA THR A 3 20.52 -2.43 -17.84
C THR A 3 21.08 -1.39 -16.86
N LYS A 4 22.08 -0.62 -17.27
CA LYS A 4 22.70 0.42 -16.44
C LYS A 4 21.99 1.76 -16.66
N LEU A 5 21.45 2.33 -15.59
CA LEU A 5 20.96 3.71 -15.54
C LEU A 5 22.05 4.62 -14.96
N THR A 6 22.43 5.68 -15.68
CA THR A 6 23.40 6.68 -15.20
C THR A 6 22.67 7.99 -14.93
N LEU A 7 22.80 8.51 -13.71
CA LEU A 7 22.13 9.73 -13.26
C LEU A 7 23.17 10.81 -12.93
N ARG A 8 22.90 12.06 -13.30
CA ARG A 8 23.67 13.22 -12.84
C ARG A 8 23.03 13.74 -11.55
N MET A 9 23.84 13.92 -10.51
CA MET A 9 23.39 14.38 -9.20
C MET A 9 24.56 15.00 -8.44
N ASP A 10 24.24 15.83 -7.45
CA ASP A 10 25.26 16.44 -6.61
C ASP A 10 26.07 15.40 -5.85
N GLU A 11 27.36 15.64 -5.72
CA GLU A 11 28.29 14.71 -5.07
C GLU A 11 27.90 14.45 -3.60
N ALA A 12 27.37 15.46 -2.92
CA ALA A 12 26.86 15.34 -1.55
C ALA A 12 25.71 14.33 -1.44
N ILE A 13 24.85 14.25 -2.47
CA ILE A 13 23.74 13.28 -2.54
C ILE A 13 24.30 11.89 -2.79
N VAL A 14 25.27 11.73 -3.70
CA VAL A 14 25.95 10.44 -3.96
C VAL A 14 26.55 9.87 -2.68
N ARG A 15 27.21 10.71 -1.87
CA ARG A 15 27.81 10.28 -0.59
C ARG A 15 26.76 9.81 0.41
N LYS A 16 25.67 10.55 0.58
CA LYS A 16 24.56 10.16 1.47
C LYS A 16 23.92 8.84 1.02
N ALA A 17 23.67 8.67 -0.27
CA ALA A 17 23.12 7.44 -0.82
C ALA A 17 24.00 6.21 -0.55
N LYS A 18 25.32 6.33 -0.74
CA LYS A 18 26.28 5.25 -0.44
C LYS A 18 26.32 4.91 1.06
N MET A 19 26.25 5.91 1.93
CA MET A 19 26.21 5.72 3.39
C MET A 19 24.96 4.93 3.80
N GLU A 20 23.78 5.36 3.35
CA GLU A 20 22.52 4.68 3.66
C GLU A 20 22.49 3.25 3.10
N ALA A 21 23.06 3.05 1.90
CA ALA A 21 23.13 1.73 1.27
C ALA A 21 23.98 0.77 2.11
N ARG A 22 25.15 1.22 2.58
CA ARG A 22 26.00 0.45 3.50
C ARG A 22 25.29 0.15 4.81
N ARG A 23 24.67 1.15 5.44
CA ARG A 23 23.92 0.99 6.70
C ARG A 23 22.82 -0.06 6.60
N ARG A 24 22.19 -0.18 5.42
CA ARG A 24 21.11 -1.14 5.14
C ARG A 24 21.61 -2.45 4.53
N GLY A 25 22.91 -2.63 4.33
CA GLY A 25 23.48 -3.83 3.70
C GLY A 25 23.08 -4.02 2.22
N LYS A 26 22.77 -2.94 1.50
CA LYS A 26 22.34 -2.97 0.08
C LYS A 26 23.28 -2.17 -0.81
N SER A 27 23.23 -2.41 -2.12
CA SER A 27 23.84 -1.50 -3.09
C SER A 27 22.95 -0.28 -3.32
N VAL A 28 23.53 0.83 -3.78
CA VAL A 28 22.77 2.03 -4.17
C VAL A 28 21.78 1.68 -5.29
N SER A 29 22.20 0.87 -6.28
CA SER A 29 21.31 0.42 -7.36
C SER A 29 20.10 -0.35 -6.84
N ARG A 30 20.28 -1.24 -5.85
CA ARG A 30 19.18 -1.99 -5.25
C ARG A 30 18.24 -1.08 -4.46
N MET A 31 18.80 -0.17 -3.66
CA MET A 31 17.98 0.80 -2.92
C MET A 31 17.13 1.67 -3.85
N VAL A 32 17.72 2.17 -4.94
CA VAL A 32 17.01 2.99 -5.91
C VAL A 32 15.98 2.19 -6.69
N ALA A 33 16.29 0.93 -7.05
CA ALA A 33 15.32 0.04 -7.69
C ALA A 33 14.08 -0.20 -6.79
N GLU A 34 14.30 -0.56 -5.52
CA GLU A 34 13.22 -0.75 -4.55
C GLU A 34 12.41 0.54 -4.34
N PHE A 35 13.06 1.70 -4.32
CA PHE A 35 12.36 2.98 -4.26
C PHE A 35 11.51 3.22 -5.51
N ILE A 36 12.07 3.03 -6.71
CA ILE A 36 11.34 3.19 -7.98
C ILE A 36 10.15 2.24 -8.03
N GLU A 37 10.30 0.98 -7.63
CA GLU A 37 9.20 0.01 -7.51
C GLU A 37 8.12 0.48 -6.53
N SER A 38 8.51 1.03 -5.37
CA SER A 38 7.56 1.52 -4.36
C SER A 38 6.77 2.76 -4.79
N VAL A 39 7.32 3.58 -5.69
CA VAL A 39 6.62 4.77 -6.22
C VAL A 39 5.92 4.50 -7.54
N SER A 40 6.37 3.49 -8.31
CA SER A 40 5.75 3.06 -9.56
C SER A 40 4.57 2.13 -9.33
N SER A 41 4.44 1.54 -8.14
CA SER A 41 3.19 0.99 -7.64
C SER A 41 2.20 2.13 -7.39
N ARG A 42 1.73 2.79 -8.46
CA ARG A 42 0.43 3.44 -8.44
C ARG A 42 -0.59 2.38 -8.00
N PRO A 43 -1.57 2.72 -7.16
CA PRO A 43 -2.68 1.85 -6.86
C PRO A 43 -3.63 1.79 -8.08
N ASP A 44 -3.12 1.30 -9.21
CA ASP A 44 -3.89 1.00 -10.43
C ASP A 44 -4.22 -0.50 -10.52
N SER A 45 -3.83 -1.30 -9.53
CA SER A 45 -4.74 -2.35 -9.14
C SER A 45 -5.87 -1.63 -8.40
N GLU A 46 -7.12 -1.79 -8.86
CA GLU A 46 -8.24 -1.91 -7.93
C GLU A 46 -7.67 -2.49 -6.64
N LYS A 47 -7.70 -1.75 -5.52
CA LYS A 47 -7.35 -2.35 -4.24
C LYS A 47 -8.31 -3.51 -4.12
N VAL A 48 -7.88 -4.71 -4.50
CA VAL A 48 -8.67 -5.92 -4.38
C VAL A 48 -8.88 -6.00 -2.89
N LEU A 49 -10.07 -5.58 -2.48
CA LEU A 49 -10.43 -5.59 -1.09
C LEU A 49 -10.20 -7.02 -0.62
N PRO A 50 -9.65 -7.24 0.60
CA PRO A 50 -9.57 -8.57 1.15
C PRO A 50 -10.93 -9.27 0.97
N PRO A 51 -11.00 -10.58 0.66
CA PRO A 51 -12.24 -11.24 0.21
C PRO A 51 -13.46 -10.93 1.08
N THR A 52 -13.26 -10.86 2.40
CA THR A 52 -14.30 -10.47 3.37
C THR A 52 -14.76 -9.03 3.21
N THR A 53 -13.85 -8.08 3.03
CA THR A 53 -14.23 -6.68 2.82
C THR A 53 -14.88 -6.50 1.44
N ALA A 54 -14.38 -7.18 0.41
CA ALA A 54 -14.99 -7.18 -0.93
C ALA A 54 -16.44 -7.67 -0.89
N SER A 55 -16.73 -8.73 -0.12
CA SER A 55 -18.09 -9.28 -0.01
C SER A 55 -19.04 -8.39 0.79
N LEU A 56 -18.53 -7.47 1.63
CA LEU A 56 -19.35 -6.59 2.46
C LEU A 56 -19.58 -5.21 1.84
N VAL A 57 -18.73 -4.77 0.90
CA VAL A 57 -18.88 -3.44 0.29
C VAL A 57 -20.15 -3.38 -0.54
N GLY A 58 -21.00 -2.39 -0.23
CA GLY A 58 -22.21 -2.09 -0.99
C GLY A 58 -23.44 -2.91 -0.62
N ILE A 59 -23.35 -3.87 0.30
CA ILE A 59 -24.48 -4.75 0.67
C ILE A 59 -25.68 -3.99 1.25
N LEU A 60 -25.45 -2.82 1.87
CA LEU A 60 -26.49 -1.96 2.44
C LEU A 60 -26.80 -0.73 1.55
N LYS A 61 -26.26 -0.67 0.33
CA LYS A 61 -26.42 0.50 -0.54
C LYS A 61 -27.89 0.64 -0.94
N GLY A 62 -28.47 1.80 -0.64
CA GLY A 62 -29.87 2.11 -0.96
C GLY A 62 -30.89 1.52 0.01
N GLN A 63 -30.45 0.94 1.13
CA GLN A 63 -31.35 0.57 2.22
C GLN A 63 -31.36 1.65 3.30
N GLU A 64 -32.54 1.97 3.82
CA GLU A 64 -32.71 2.84 4.98
C GLU A 64 -32.55 1.99 6.24
N ILE A 65 -31.31 1.77 6.64
CA ILE A 65 -30.98 1.03 7.86
C ILE A 65 -30.47 2.01 8.90
N SER A 66 -31.04 1.92 10.10
CA SER A 66 -30.70 2.71 11.26
C SER A 66 -29.92 1.89 12.29
N GLU A 67 -29.35 2.60 13.27
CA GLU A 67 -28.71 1.95 14.41
C GLU A 67 -29.71 1.15 15.27
N ASP A 68 -30.98 1.54 15.25
CA ASP A 68 -32.03 0.86 16.01
C ASP A 68 -32.38 -0.51 15.43
N ASP A 69 -32.31 -0.67 14.10
CA ASP A 69 -32.45 -1.97 13.42
C ASP A 69 -31.34 -2.93 13.86
N TYR A 70 -30.11 -2.42 13.99
CA TYR A 70 -28.98 -3.20 14.49
C TYR A 70 -29.18 -3.60 15.96
N LYS A 71 -29.65 -2.68 16.80
CA LYS A 71 -29.95 -2.98 18.21
C LYS A 71 -31.08 -3.99 18.36
N ALA A 72 -32.12 -3.92 17.51
CA ALA A 72 -33.19 -4.91 17.49
C ALA A 72 -32.66 -6.31 17.12
N HIS A 73 -31.84 -6.40 16.06
CA HIS A 73 -31.17 -7.64 15.68
C HIS A 73 -30.31 -8.23 16.81
N LEU A 74 -29.54 -7.39 17.52
CA LEU A 74 -28.74 -7.86 18.65
C LEU A 74 -29.60 -8.42 19.79
N ARG A 75 -30.76 -7.83 20.07
CA ARG A 75 -31.68 -8.37 21.08
C ARG A 75 -32.19 -9.74 20.67
N GLU A 76 -32.67 -9.89 19.44
CA GLU A 76 -33.17 -11.18 18.92
C GLU A 76 -32.09 -12.27 18.84
N LYS A 77 -30.85 -11.89 18.53
CA LYS A 77 -29.75 -12.84 18.40
C LYS A 77 -29.27 -13.41 19.73
N TYR A 78 -29.37 -12.64 20.81
CA TYR A 78 -28.79 -12.95 22.12
C TYR A 78 -29.80 -13.14 23.25
N LEU A 79 -31.10 -12.91 23.02
CA LEU A 79 -32.22 -13.34 23.88
C LEU A 79 -33.00 -14.47 23.20
#